data_AF-A0A5N3V579-F1
#
_entry.id   AF-A0A5N3V579-F1
#
_cell.length_a   1.000
_cell.length_b   1.000
_cell.length_c   1.000
_cell.angle_alpha   90.00
_cell.angle_beta   90.00
_cell.angle_gamma   90.00
#
_symmetry.space_group_name_H-M   'P 1'
#
loop_
_entity.id
_entity.type
_entity.pdbx_description
1 polymer ?
#
loop_
_entity_poly.entity_id
_entity_poly.type
_entity_poly.pdbx_seq_one_letter_code
_entity_poly.pdbx_strand_id
1 'polypeptide(L)' 'MSALHVSRVRALYRRILLLHRVLPPDLKDLGDQYVKDEFRRHKTAGSKEAERFLQEWERRLSSCGPRA' A
#
# COMPACT_ATOMS: atom_id res chain seq x y z
N MET A 1 -14.65 -10.93 3.99
CA MET A 1 -13.45 -10.72 3.14
C MET A 1 -12.74 -12.06 2.97
N SER A 2 -12.34 -12.44 1.76
CA SER A 2 -11.68 -13.74 1.52
C SER A 2 -10.25 -13.75 2.07
N ALA A 3 -9.72 -14.93 2.42
CA ALA A 3 -8.35 -15.08 2.91
C ALA A 3 -7.30 -14.59 1.88
N LEU A 4 -7.58 -14.75 0.58
CA LEU A 4 -6.76 -14.24 -0.53
C LEU A 4 -6.73 -12.71 -0.55
N HIS A 5 -7.84 -12.05 -0.23
CA HIS A 5 -7.87 -10.59 -0.16
C HIS A 5 -6.96 -10.07 0.97
N VAL A 6 -7.01 -10.70 2.15
CA VAL A 6 -6.17 -10.32 3.29
C VAL A 6 -4.68 -10.53 3.00
N SER A 7 -4.31 -11.62 2.32
CA SER A 7 -2.91 -11.88 1.96
C SER A 7 -2.39 -10.85 0.94
N ARG A 8 -3.20 -10.47 -0.06
CA ARG A 8 -2.88 -9.39 -1.02
C ARG A 8 -2.67 -8.04 -0.34
N VAL A 9 -3.58 -7.63 0.54
CA VAL A 9 -3.45 -6.38 1.33
C VAL A 9 -2.15 -6.37 2.13
N ARG A 10 -1.82 -7.48 2.82
CA ARG A 10 -0.57 -7.59 3.60
C ARG A 10 0.69 -7.59 2.73
N ALA A 11 0.64 -8.18 1.54
CA ALA A 11 1.77 -8.15 0.61
C ALA A 11 2.03 -6.73 0.09
N LEU A 12 0.96 -6.03 -0.29
CA LEU A 12 1.01 -4.64 -0.74
C LEU A 12 1.59 -3.71 0.34
N TYR A 13 1.05 -3.79 1.56
CA TYR A 13 1.50 -2.99 2.69
C TYR A 13 3.00 -3.19 2.97
N ARG A 14 3.47 -4.44 2.98
CA ARG A 14 4.90 -4.73 3.17
C ARG A 14 5.76 -4.17 2.06
N ARG A 15 5.32 -4.27 0.80
CA ARG A 15 6.07 -3.76 -0.36
C ARG A 15 6.22 -2.24 -0.32
N ILE A 16 5.19 -1.52 0.09
CA ILE A 16 5.23 -0.06 0.27
C ILE A 16 6.24 0.33 1.36
N LEU A 17 6.16 -0.30 2.54
CA LEU A 17 7.09 -0.01 3.63
C LEU A 17 8.54 -0.33 3.26
N LEU A 18 8.78 -1.38 2.46
CA LEU A 18 10.12 -1.68 1.95
C LEU A 18 10.67 -0.56 1.06
N LEU A 19 9.85 0.03 0.19
CA LEU A 19 10.26 1.16 -0.64
C LEU A 19 10.56 2.41 0.20
N HIS A 20 9.84 2.63 1.30
CA HIS A 20 10.13 3.76 2.17
C HIS A 20 11.47 3.64 2.90
N ARG A 21 12.05 2.44 3.03
CA ARG A 21 13.36 2.25 3.68
C ARG A 21 14.51 2.96 2.96
N VAL A 22 14.36 3.27 1.68
CA VAL A 22 15.39 3.99 0.90
C VAL A 22 15.15 5.51 0.87
N LEU A 23 14.07 6.00 1.49
CA LEU A 23 13.80 7.43 1.57
C LEU A 23 14.58 8.07 2.73
N PRO A 24 14.91 9.37 2.64
CA PRO A 24 15.37 10.16 3.77
C PRO A 24 14.42 10.03 4.98
N PRO A 25 14.91 10.09 6.23
CA PRO A 25 14.11 9.82 7.42
C PRO A 25 12.78 10.57 7.49
N ASP A 26 12.79 11.88 7.22
CA ASP A 26 11.58 12.72 7.28
C ASP A 26 10.54 12.33 6.23
N LEU A 27 10.99 11.99 5.01
CA LEU A 27 10.12 11.55 3.93
C LEU A 27 9.59 10.14 4.16
N LYS A 28 10.42 9.26 4.73
CA LYS A 28 10.01 7.92 5.15
C LYS A 28 8.92 8.02 6.20
N ASP A 29 9.10 8.83 7.24
CA ASP A 29 8.15 8.91 8.35
C ASP A 29 6.83 9.55 7.90
N LEU A 30 6.89 10.58 7.06
CA LEU A 30 5.71 11.15 6.40
C LEU A 30 4.97 10.11 5.54
N GLY A 31 5.71 9.36 4.71
CA GLY A 31 5.16 8.31 3.87
C GLY A 31 4.54 7.17 4.68
N ASP A 32 5.23 6.71 5.73
CA ASP A 32 4.77 5.64 6.62
C ASP A 32 3.47 6.04 7.34
N GLN A 33 3.36 7.28 7.80
CA GLN A 33 2.13 7.81 8.40
C GLN A 33 0.99 7.84 7.38
N TYR A 34 1.24 8.39 6.19
CA TYR A 34 0.23 8.46 5.13
C TYR A 34 -0.32 7.07 4.77
N VAL A 35 0.56 6.08 4.57
CA VAL A 35 0.16 4.71 4.22
C VAL A 35 -0.65 4.06 5.34
N LYS A 36 -0.26 4.28 6.61
CA LYS A 36 -1.03 3.76 7.76
C LYS A 36 -2.44 4.35 7.79
N ASP A 37 -2.58 5.64 7.55
CA ASP A 37 -3.88 6.30 7.58
C ASP A 37 -4.78 5.86 6.42
N GLU A 38 -4.24 5.74 5.21
CA GLU A 38 -4.99 5.25 4.05
C GLU A 38 -5.46 3.80 4.25
N PHE A 39 -4.59 2.89 4.72
CA PHE A 39 -5.01 1.51 4.99
C PHE A 39 -6.00 1.40 6.16
N ARG A 40 -5.91 2.30 7.15
CA ARG A 40 -6.89 2.36 8.25
C ARG A 40 -8.26 2.83 7.74
N ARG A 41 -8.30 3.86 6.90
CA ARG A 41 -9.53 4.37 6.26
C ARG A 41 -10.20 3.30 5.39
N HIS A 42 -9.40 2.48 4.69
CA HIS A 42 -9.91 1.40 3.84
C HIS A 42 -10.31 0.13 4.59
N LYS A 43 -10.05 0.03 5.90
CA LYS A 43 -10.41 -1.15 6.71
C LYS A 43 -11.93 -1.36 6.81
N THR A 44 -12.71 -0.29 6.70
CA THR A 44 -14.19 -0.32 6.75
C THR A 44 -14.83 -0.20 5.37
N ALA A 45 -14.04 -0.09 4.30
CA ALA A 45 -14.55 0.05 2.94
C ALA A 45 -15.23 -1.23 2.44
N GLY A 46 -16.20 -1.07 1.53
CA GLY A 46 -16.90 -2.21 0.93
C GLY A 46 -15.98 -3.03 0.03
N SER A 47 -16.32 -4.30 -0.24
CA SER A 47 -15.48 -5.23 -1.02
C SER A 47 -15.06 -4.68 -2.39
N LYS A 48 -15.94 -3.93 -3.08
CA LYS A 48 -15.63 -3.31 -4.39
C LYS A 48 -14.63 -2.15 -4.27
N GLU A 49 -14.76 -1.34 -3.23
CA GLU A 49 -13.86 -0.21 -2.97
C GLU A 49 -12.49 -0.70 -2.53
N ALA A 50 -12.43 -1.79 -1.76
CA ALA A 50 -11.20 -2.45 -1.37
C ALA A 50 -10.47 -3.08 -2.57
N GLU A 51 -11.20 -3.68 -3.53
CA GLU A 51 -10.62 -4.18 -4.78
C GLU A 51 -10.04 -3.04 -5.63
N ARG A 52 -10.79 -1.93 -5.79
CA ARG A 52 -10.33 -0.76 -6.53
C ARG A 52 -9.09 -0.14 -5.90
N PHE A 53 -9.07 -0.02 -4.58
CA PHE A 53 -7.93 0.45 -3.81
C PHE A 53 -6.69 -0.42 -4.07
N LEU A 54 -6.82 -1.75 -3.96
CA LEU A 54 -5.69 -2.64 -4.25
C LEU A 54 -5.14 -2.43 -5.67
N GLN A 55 -6.00 -2.30 -6.68
CA GLN A 55 -5.59 -2.08 -8.07
C GLN A 55 -4.85 -0.75 -8.28
N GLU A 56 -5.32 0.33 -7.65
CA GLU A 56 -4.68 1.65 -7.77
C GLU A 56 -3.29 1.65 -7.14
N TRP A 57 -3.15 1.04 -5.97
CA TRP A 57 -1.87 0.94 -5.29
C TRP A 57 -0.90 -0.01 -6.01
N GLU A 58 -1.37 -1.16 -6.52
CA GLU A 58 -0.57 -2.05 -7.37
C GLU A 58 -0.08 -1.32 -8.63
N ARG A 59 -0.93 -0.51 -9.27
CA ARG A 59 -0.56 0.32 -10.43
C ARG A 59 0.51 1.36 -10.07
N ARG A 60 0.33 2.09 -8.97
CA ARG A 60 1.28 3.12 -8.51
C ARG A 60 2.64 2.51 -8.16
N LEU A 61 2.67 1.35 -7.53
CA LEU A 61 3.90 0.61 -7.25
C LEU A 61 4.55 0.06 -8.52
N SER A 62 3.76 -0.36 -9.50
CA SER A 62 4.28 -0.83 -10.80
C SER A 62 4.92 0.30 -11.60
N SER A 63 4.39 1.53 -11.52
CA SER A 63 5.04 2.71 -12.10
C SER A 63 6.34 3.13 -11.40
N CYS A 64 6.58 2.62 -10.19
CA CYS A 64 7.85 2.75 -9.46
C CYS A 64 8.78 1.52 -9.62
N GLY A 65 8.43 0.54 -10.47
CA GLY A 65 9.27 -0.62 -10.80
C GLY A 65 10.50 -0.26 -11.65
N PRO A 66 11.57 -1.09 -11.59
CA PRO A 66 12.92 -0.61 -11.40
C PRO A 66 13.39 0.25 -12.58
N ARG A 67 13.91 1.45 -12.29
CA ARG A 67 15.05 1.91 -13.08
C ARG A 67 16.16 0.88 -12.84
N ALA A 68 16.38 0.03 -13.83
CA ALA A 68 17.68 -0.58 -14.06
C ALA A 68 18.73 0.53 -14.24
#